data_AF-A0A662IQM0-F1
#
_entry.id   AF-A0A662IQM0-F1
#
_cell.length_a   1.000
_cell.length_b   1.000
_cell.length_c   1.000
_cell.angle_alpha   90.00
_cell.angle_beta   90.00
_cell.angle_gamma   90.00
#
_symmetry.space_group_name_H-M   'P 1'
#
loop_
_entity.id
_entity.type
_entity.pdbx_description
1 polymer ?
#
loop_
_entity_poly.entity_id
_entity_poly.type
_entity_poly.pdbx_seq_one_letter_code
_entity_poly.pdbx_strand_id
1 'polypeptide(L)'
;MVKVLVAKWRHAQYTGQFSYLNDKYPDVSMRVVNYPKEVSYVVKASYEEKHQPSTGICVWWADLDLRINIDEIDFHYEDEKKEIERVKQIVKKFLNELTDENGNVTFDVSELYDRLMKLSTTLKAPYSTAGHEASIYDTGGDYPDAHLKFKYYA
;
A
#
# COMPACT_ATOMS: atom_id res chain seq x y z
N MET A 1 8.99 22.40 3.78
CA MET A 1 8.77 21.05 4.36
C MET A 1 7.68 20.42 3.53
N VAL A 2 7.83 19.16 3.14
CA VAL A 2 6.84 18.44 2.33
C VAL A 2 5.96 17.55 3.19
N LYS A 3 4.64 17.62 3.02
CA LYS A 3 3.69 16.78 3.77
C LYS A 3 3.49 15.44 3.08
N VAL A 4 3.79 14.36 3.79
CA VAL A 4 3.61 13.00 3.29
C VAL A 4 2.70 12.22 4.20
N LEU A 5 1.59 11.73 3.67
CA LEU A 5 0.80 10.70 4.32
C LEU A 5 1.53 9.37 4.20
N VAL A 6 1.86 8.78 5.34
CA VAL A 6 2.42 7.44 5.45
C VAL A 6 1.31 6.52 5.95
N ALA A 7 0.96 5.54 5.13
CA ALA A 7 0.00 4.49 5.45
C ALA A 7 0.73 3.15 5.45
N LYS A 8 0.58 2.39 6.53
CA LYS A 8 1.08 1.02 6.64
C LYS A 8 -0.09 0.09 6.81
N TRP A 9 -0.07 -0.98 6.03
CA TRP A 9 -1.03 -2.06 6.09
C TRP A 9 -0.23 -3.35 6.27
N ARG A 10 -0.61 -4.14 7.27
CA ARG A 10 0.03 -5.40 7.62
C ARG A 10 -1.02 -6.47 7.81
N HIS A 11 -0.84 -7.59 7.14
CA HIS A 11 -1.65 -8.77 7.30
C HIS A 11 -0.77 -9.98 7.59
N ALA A 12 -1.17 -10.82 8.54
CA ALA A 12 -0.45 -12.05 8.87
C ALA A 12 -1.43 -13.13 9.31
N GLN A 13 -1.23 -14.34 8.79
CA GLN A 13 -1.98 -15.53 9.12
C GLN A 13 -1.02 -16.64 9.56
N TYR A 14 -1.39 -17.35 10.62
CA TYR A 14 -0.60 -18.44 11.18
C TYR A 14 -1.48 -19.70 11.20
N THR A 15 -1.09 -20.74 10.47
CA THR A 15 -1.82 -22.01 10.46
C THR A 15 -1.07 -23.04 11.31
N GLY A 16 -1.70 -23.50 12.40
CA GLY A 16 -1.13 -24.43 13.39
C GLY A 16 -1.94 -24.47 14.69
N GLN A 17 -1.69 -25.46 15.57
CA GLN A 17 -2.53 -25.69 16.77
C GLN A 17 -2.44 -24.63 17.89
N PHE A 18 -1.58 -23.61 17.80
CA PHE A 18 -1.28 -22.73 18.95
C PHE A 18 -1.11 -21.22 18.69
N SER A 19 -1.51 -20.67 17.54
CA SER A 19 -1.26 -19.24 17.26
C SER A 19 -2.51 -18.54 16.73
N TYR A 20 -3.26 -17.94 17.65
CA TYR A 20 -4.17 -16.84 17.36
C TYR A 20 -3.43 -15.53 17.63
N LEU A 21 -3.12 -14.78 16.57
CA LEU A 21 -3.14 -13.33 16.62
C LEU A 21 -3.33 -12.79 15.20
N ASN A 22 -4.58 -12.35 14.98
CA ASN A 22 -5.09 -11.50 13.91
C ASN A 22 -5.72 -12.14 12.66
N ASP A 23 -6.46 -13.25 12.82
CA ASP A 23 -7.20 -13.96 11.76
C ASP A 23 -8.31 -13.18 11.03
N LYS A 24 -8.56 -11.89 11.33
CA LYS A 24 -9.74 -11.21 10.76
C LYS A 24 -9.50 -9.86 10.12
N TYR A 25 -8.49 -9.08 10.53
CA TYR A 25 -8.33 -7.73 9.98
C TYR A 25 -6.87 -7.30 9.90
N PRO A 26 -6.46 -6.68 8.78
CA PRO A 26 -5.12 -6.11 8.67
C PRO A 26 -4.93 -4.95 9.66
N ASP A 27 -3.73 -4.86 10.23
CA ASP A 27 -3.33 -3.69 11.02
C ASP A 27 -3.04 -2.52 10.08
N VAL A 28 -3.84 -1.46 10.20
CA VAL A 28 -3.72 -0.26 9.39
C VAL A 28 -3.36 0.93 10.27
N SER A 29 -2.20 1.52 9.99
CA SER A 29 -1.79 2.78 10.62
C SER A 29 -1.57 3.86 9.57
N MET A 30 -2.06 5.07 9.85
CA MET A 30 -1.91 6.21 8.96
C MET A 30 -1.48 7.44 9.77
N ARG A 31 -0.47 8.15 9.26
CA ARG A 31 0.01 9.39 9.87
C ARG A 31 0.60 10.34 8.83
N VAL A 32 0.48 11.63 9.08
CA VAL A 32 1.14 12.66 8.26
C VAL A 32 2.51 12.94 8.87
N VAL A 33 3.54 12.96 8.03
CA VAL A 33 4.92 13.24 8.40
C VAL A 33 5.44 14.39 7.53
N ASN A 34 6.13 15.34 8.15
CA ASN A 34 6.78 16.44 7.44
C ASN A 34 8.21 16.06 7.09
N TYR A 35 8.56 16.11 5.81
CA TYR A 35 9.91 15.89 5.32
C TYR A 35 10.63 17.24 5.12
N PRO A 36 11.90 17.36 5.53
CA PRO A 36 12.64 18.62 5.39
C PRO A 36 13.08 18.91 3.95
N LYS A 37 13.11 17.89 3.08
CA LYS A 37 13.55 17.98 1.68
C LYS A 37 12.36 17.82 0.74
N GLU A 38 12.53 18.34 -0.47
CA GLU A 38 11.62 18.13 -1.58
C GLU A 38 11.47 16.63 -1.89
N VAL A 39 10.24 16.22 -2.22
CA VAL A 39 9.90 14.83 -2.53
C VAL A 39 9.23 14.83 -3.90
N SER A 40 9.87 14.21 -4.88
CA SER A 40 9.46 14.35 -6.29
C SER A 40 8.37 13.38 -6.75
N TYR A 41 7.83 12.54 -5.86
CA TYR A 41 6.83 11.53 -6.22
C TYR A 41 5.47 11.93 -5.69
N VAL A 42 4.40 11.47 -6.35
CA VAL A 42 3.02 11.57 -5.84
C VAL A 42 2.73 10.38 -4.93
N VAL A 43 2.97 9.16 -5.43
CA VAL A 43 2.74 7.90 -4.71
C VAL A 43 4.00 7.05 -4.76
N LYS A 44 4.38 6.47 -3.63
CA LYS A 44 5.42 5.47 -3.52
C LYS A 44 4.92 4.31 -2.66
N ALA A 45 5.08 3.09 -3.13
CA ALA A 45 4.69 1.90 -2.39
C ALA A 45 5.83 0.87 -2.35
N SER A 46 5.92 0.14 -1.24
CA SER A 46 6.75 -1.05 -1.09
C SER A 46 5.88 -2.15 -0.52
N TYR A 47 5.80 -3.26 -1.23
CA TYR A 47 5.04 -4.43 -0.86
C TYR A 47 5.96 -5.64 -0.76
N GLU A 48 5.72 -6.46 0.26
CA GLU A 48 6.41 -7.72 0.49
C GLU A 48 5.40 -8.75 1.02
N GLU A 49 5.39 -9.90 0.40
CA GLU A 49 4.61 -11.07 0.78
C GLU A 49 5.54 -12.27 0.90
N LYS A 50 5.37 -13.04 1.97
CA LYS A 50 6.13 -14.27 2.17
C LYS A 50 5.30 -15.42 2.71
N HIS A 51 5.60 -16.61 2.22
CA HIS A 51 5.08 -17.87 2.74
C HIS A 51 6.21 -18.71 3.32
N GLN A 52 6.11 -19.09 4.59
CA GLN A 52 7.13 -19.92 5.26
C GLN A 52 6.54 -21.17 5.93
N PRO A 53 7.04 -22.37 5.60
CA PRO A 53 6.73 -23.61 6.28
C PRO A 53 7.75 -23.86 7.42
N SER A 54 7.63 -23.21 8.57
CA SER A 54 8.49 -23.58 9.70
C SER A 54 7.88 -24.78 10.44
N THR A 55 8.38 -25.98 10.17
CA THR A 55 8.25 -27.19 11.02
C THR A 55 6.87 -27.41 11.66
N GLY A 56 5.80 -27.37 10.85
CA GLY A 56 4.42 -27.65 11.28
C GLY A 56 3.51 -26.44 11.50
N ILE A 57 4.03 -25.22 11.37
CA ILE A 57 3.24 -23.97 11.30
C ILE A 57 3.53 -23.32 9.95
N CYS A 58 2.50 -23.13 9.12
CA CYS A 58 2.64 -22.31 7.92
C CYS A 58 2.30 -20.87 8.28
N VAL A 59 3.28 -19.98 8.12
CA VAL A 59 3.14 -18.55 8.36
C VAL A 59 3.07 -17.86 7.02
N TRP A 60 2.05 -17.04 6.86
CA TRP A 60 1.91 -16.15 5.72
C TRP A 60 1.77 -14.72 6.22
N TRP A 61 2.43 -13.78 5.54
CA TRP A 61 2.27 -12.37 5.82
C TRP A 61 2.47 -11.52 4.59
N ALA A 62 1.81 -10.35 4.62
CA ALA A 62 1.89 -9.33 3.59
C ALA A 62 1.99 -7.95 4.26
N ASP A 63 2.98 -7.16 3.84
CA ASP A 63 3.20 -5.79 4.30
C ASP A 63 3.17 -4.82 3.12
N LEU A 64 2.44 -3.71 3.28
CA LEU A 64 2.42 -2.58 2.34
C LEU A 64 2.78 -1.28 3.07
N ASP A 65 3.90 -0.65 2.69
CA ASP A 65 4.28 0.72 3.07
C ASP A 65 3.91 1.65 1.91
N LEU A 66 2.87 2.46 2.10
CA LEU A 66 2.38 3.43 1.13
C LEU A 66 2.73 4.85 1.61
N ARG A 67 3.30 5.64 0.71
CA ARG A 67 3.65 7.05 0.95
C ARG A 67 3.06 7.90 -0.14
N ILE A 68 2.28 8.89 0.28
CA ILE A 68 1.61 9.82 -0.62
C ILE A 68 2.07 11.22 -0.27
N ASN A 69 2.70 11.89 -1.22
CA ASN A 69 3.06 13.29 -1.09
C ASN A 69 1.81 14.13 -1.32
N ILE A 70 1.35 14.82 -0.28
CA ILE A 70 0.13 15.63 -0.29
C ILE A 70 0.32 16.89 -1.14
N ASP A 71 1.52 17.46 -1.12
CA ASP A 71 1.82 18.72 -1.83
C ASP A 71 1.90 18.51 -3.35
N GLU A 72 2.05 17.27 -3.79
CA GLU A 72 2.11 16.86 -5.19
C GLU A 72 0.77 16.34 -5.70
N ILE A 73 -0.35 16.66 -5.06
CA ILE A 73 -1.66 16.18 -5.52
C ILE A 73 -2.51 17.32 -6.08
N ASP A 74 -3.27 17.04 -7.15
CA ASP A 74 -4.12 18.03 -7.81
C ASP A 74 -5.44 18.21 -7.03
N PHE A 75 -5.51 19.14 -6.07
CA PHE A 75 -6.78 19.46 -5.41
C PHE A 75 -7.15 20.94 -5.40
N HIS A 76 -8.47 21.15 -5.40
CA HIS A 76 -9.15 22.45 -5.49
C HIS A 76 -9.73 22.93 -4.14
N TYR A 77 -9.36 22.29 -3.03
CA TYR A 77 -9.87 22.70 -1.72
C TYR A 77 -9.06 23.88 -1.18
N GLU A 78 -9.75 24.94 -0.77
CA GLU A 78 -9.11 26.08 -0.10
C GLU A 78 -8.62 25.76 1.33
N ASP A 79 -9.02 24.60 1.89
CA ASP A 79 -8.69 24.16 3.26
C ASP A 79 -7.88 22.87 3.27
N GLU A 80 -6.61 22.99 3.62
CA GLU A 80 -5.63 21.92 3.75
C GLU A 80 -6.10 20.75 4.64
N LYS A 81 -6.79 21.03 5.76
CA LYS A 81 -7.20 19.97 6.68
C LYS A 81 -8.23 19.05 6.03
N LYS A 82 -9.12 19.62 5.22
CA LYS A 82 -10.12 18.86 4.47
C LYS A 82 -9.47 18.03 3.37
N GLU A 83 -8.45 18.56 2.73
CA GLU A 83 -7.69 17.85 1.71
C GLU A 83 -6.99 16.61 2.29
N ILE A 84 -6.25 16.77 3.40
CA ILE A 84 -5.60 15.66 4.11
C ILE A 84 -6.62 14.59 4.52
N GLU A 85 -7.78 15.00 5.04
CA GLU A 85 -8.81 14.06 5.46
C GLU A 85 -9.42 13.31 4.27
N ARG A 86 -9.63 14.00 3.14
CA ARG A 86 -10.09 13.37 1.90
C ARG A 86 -9.09 12.34 1.39
N VAL A 87 -7.79 12.67 1.36
CA VAL A 87 -6.74 11.73 0.95
C VAL A 87 -6.71 10.52 1.88
N LYS A 88 -6.82 10.71 3.20
CA LYS A 88 -6.95 9.58 4.15
C LYS A 88 -8.14 8.69 3.86
N GLN A 89 -9.30 9.26 3.50
CA GLN A 89 -10.49 8.47 3.16
C GLN A 89 -10.28 7.64 1.89
N ILE A 90 -9.67 8.22 0.85
CA ILE A 90 -9.33 7.51 -0.39
C ILE A 90 -8.37 6.35 -0.09
N VAL A 91 -7.31 6.62 0.68
CA VAL A 91 -6.32 5.59 1.06
C VAL A 91 -6.95 4.51 1.92
N LYS A 92 -7.78 4.88 2.90
CA LYS A 92 -8.49 3.92 3.74
C LYS A 92 -9.38 3.01 2.90
N LYS A 93 -10.11 3.58 1.93
CA LYS A 93 -10.93 2.79 1.01
C LYS A 93 -10.07 1.82 0.20
N PHE A 94 -8.98 2.31 -0.41
CA PHE A 94 -8.03 1.47 -1.13
C PHE A 94 -7.49 0.31 -0.27
N LEU A 95 -7.07 0.58 0.97
CA LEU A 95 -6.54 -0.45 1.88
C LEU A 95 -7.61 -1.46 2.31
N ASN A 96 -8.87 -1.05 2.44
CA ASN A 96 -9.97 -1.96 2.76
C ASN A 96 -10.32 -2.89 1.59
N GLU A 97 -10.07 -2.46 0.36
CA GLU A 97 -10.30 -3.28 -0.85
C GLU A 97 -9.22 -4.35 -1.06
N LEU A 98 -8.13 -4.32 -0.28
CA LEU A 98 -7.04 -5.29 -0.33
C LEU A 98 -7.39 -6.62 0.35
N THR A 99 -8.47 -6.67 1.13
CA THR A 99 -8.93 -7.89 1.81
C THR A 99 -10.40 -8.19 1.50
N ASP A 100 -10.78 -9.46 1.48
CA ASP A 100 -12.19 -9.87 1.41
C ASP A 100 -12.95 -9.64 2.73
N GLU A 101 -14.23 -10.01 2.74
CA GLU A 101 -15.09 -9.98 3.92
C GLU A 101 -14.63 -10.88 5.08
N ASN A 102 -13.75 -11.86 4.79
CA ASN A 102 -13.15 -12.76 5.76
C ASN A 102 -11.78 -12.28 6.24
N GLY A 103 -11.27 -11.17 5.68
CA GLY A 103 -9.97 -10.59 5.99
C GLY A 103 -8.80 -11.18 5.20
N ASN A 104 -9.03 -12.07 4.22
CA ASN A 104 -7.98 -12.66 3.40
C ASN A 104 -7.50 -11.67 2.33
N VAL A 105 -6.22 -11.70 1.98
CA VAL A 105 -5.72 -11.00 0.79
C VAL A 105 -6.28 -11.66 -0.46
N THR A 106 -6.78 -10.83 -1.37
CA THR A 106 -7.47 -11.29 -2.59
C THR A 106 -6.77 -10.93 -3.88
N PHE A 107 -5.63 -10.26 -3.81
CA PHE A 107 -4.91 -9.74 -4.97
C PHE A 107 -3.58 -10.46 -5.15
N ASP A 108 -3.13 -10.55 -6.40
CA ASP A 108 -1.73 -10.82 -6.72
C ASP A 108 -0.95 -9.52 -6.89
N VAL A 109 0.38 -9.62 -7.03
CA VAL A 109 1.25 -8.45 -7.11
C VAL A 109 1.00 -7.59 -8.36
N SER A 110 0.50 -8.18 -9.45
CA SER A 110 0.16 -7.48 -10.69
C SER A 110 -1.13 -6.68 -10.52
N GLU A 111 -2.13 -7.27 -9.86
CA GLU A 111 -3.36 -6.58 -9.50
C GLU A 111 -3.10 -5.43 -8.51
N LEU A 112 -2.19 -5.63 -7.54
CA LEU A 112 -1.75 -4.55 -6.65
C LEU A 112 -1.12 -3.39 -7.43
N TYR A 113 -0.27 -3.70 -8.41
CA TYR A 113 0.31 -2.68 -9.29
C TYR A 113 -0.79 -1.87 -10.02
N ASP A 114 -1.78 -2.55 -10.62
CA ASP A 114 -2.88 -1.88 -11.32
C ASP A 114 -3.72 -1.01 -10.39
N ARG A 115 -4.00 -1.49 -9.17
CA ARG A 115 -4.73 -0.74 -8.15
C ARG A 115 -3.91 0.47 -7.66
N LEU A 116 -2.59 0.34 -7.50
CA LEU A 116 -1.70 1.46 -7.16
C LEU A 116 -1.64 2.49 -8.29
N MET A 117 -1.65 2.05 -9.56
CA MET A 117 -1.72 2.96 -10.70
C MET A 117 -3.04 3.73 -10.68
N LYS A 118 -4.18 3.04 -10.51
CA LYS A 118 -5.49 3.68 -10.37
C LYS A 118 -5.56 4.67 -9.22
N LEU A 119 -5.03 4.30 -8.05
CA LEU A 119 -4.92 5.18 -6.90
C LEU A 119 -4.10 6.42 -7.26
N SER A 120 -2.94 6.24 -7.89
CA SER A 120 -2.05 7.33 -8.29
C SER A 120 -2.71 8.29 -9.25
N THR A 121 -3.39 7.79 -10.28
CA THR A 121 -4.12 8.61 -11.26
C THR A 121 -5.39 9.25 -10.68
N THR A 122 -5.97 8.66 -9.64
CA THR A 122 -7.09 9.27 -8.89
C THR A 122 -6.61 10.44 -8.04
N LEU A 123 -5.38 10.34 -7.53
CA LEU A 123 -4.76 11.41 -6.77
C LEU A 123 -4.28 12.53 -7.70
N LYS A 124 -3.43 12.21 -8.69
CA LYS A 124 -2.91 13.19 -9.64
C LYS A 124 -2.97 12.66 -11.06
N ALA A 125 -3.63 13.42 -11.94
CA ALA A 125 -3.74 13.06 -13.34
C ALA A 125 -2.36 13.16 -14.03
N PRO A 126 -2.03 12.26 -14.96
CA PRO A 126 -0.78 12.34 -15.68
C PRO A 126 -0.80 13.50 -16.69
N TYR A 127 0.02 14.55 -16.51
CA TYR A 127 0.16 15.62 -17.50
C TYR A 127 1.45 15.48 -18.30
N SER A 128 1.36 14.93 -19.51
CA SER A 128 2.37 14.89 -20.59
C SER A 128 3.77 14.28 -20.30
N THR A 129 4.22 14.23 -19.06
CA THR A 129 5.54 13.73 -18.61
C THR A 129 5.41 12.77 -17.43
N ALA A 130 4.22 12.18 -17.24
CA ALA A 130 4.01 11.23 -16.18
C ALA A 130 4.87 9.98 -16.41
N GLY A 131 5.55 9.57 -15.34
CA GLY A 131 6.42 8.41 -15.33
C GLY A 131 6.09 7.54 -14.13
N HIS A 132 6.38 6.26 -14.24
CA HIS A 132 6.39 5.38 -13.08
C HIS A 132 7.59 4.46 -13.15
N GLU A 133 8.07 4.10 -11.98
CA GLU A 133 9.06 3.04 -11.80
C GLU A 133 8.38 1.90 -11.04
N ALA A 134 8.45 0.71 -11.60
CA ALA A 134 7.98 -0.50 -10.94
C ALA A 134 9.05 -1.59 -11.02
N SER A 135 9.31 -2.25 -9.90
CA SER A 135 10.07 -3.50 -9.83
C SER A 135 9.14 -4.54 -9.24
N ILE A 136 8.84 -5.56 -10.03
CA ILE A 136 7.94 -6.65 -9.67
C ILE A 136 8.76 -7.94 -9.60
N TYR A 137 8.58 -8.69 -8.53
CA TYR A 137 9.05 -10.05 -8.38
C TYR A 137 7.90 -10.87 -7.83
N ASP A 138 7.65 -12.01 -8.47
CA ASP A 138 6.61 -12.95 -8.05
C ASP A 138 7.14 -14.35 -8.33
N THR A 139 7.19 -15.17 -7.29
CA THR A 139 7.56 -16.58 -7.38
C THR A 139 6.36 -17.44 -7.05
N GLY A 140 5.92 -18.23 -8.04
CA GLY A 140 4.98 -19.32 -7.79
C GLY A 140 5.67 -20.54 -7.16
N GLY A 141 4.88 -21.47 -6.64
CA GLY A 141 5.34 -22.74 -6.07
C GLY A 141 4.66 -23.06 -4.75
N ASP A 142 5.24 -24.00 -4.00
CA ASP A 142 4.72 -24.42 -2.69
C ASP A 142 4.84 -23.31 -1.62
N TYR A 143 5.75 -22.36 -1.83
CA TYR A 143 6.01 -21.22 -0.95
C TYR A 143 6.15 -19.95 -1.79
N PRO A 144 5.03 -19.35 -2.22
CA PRO A 144 5.09 -18.18 -3.08
C PRO A 144 5.63 -16.97 -2.32
N ASP A 145 6.53 -16.21 -2.94
CA ASP A 145 7.01 -14.94 -2.42
C ASP A 145 6.80 -13.86 -3.48
N ALA A 146 6.32 -12.68 -3.05
CA ALA A 146 6.08 -11.55 -3.93
C ALA A 146 6.68 -10.25 -3.38
N HIS A 147 7.24 -9.45 -4.27
CA HIS A 147 7.78 -8.13 -3.97
C HIS A 147 7.35 -7.13 -5.04
N LEU A 148 6.87 -5.97 -4.60
CA LEU A 148 6.61 -4.84 -5.49
C LEU A 148 7.22 -3.56 -4.91
N LYS A 149 8.04 -2.89 -5.72
CA LYS A 149 8.44 -1.50 -5.49
C LYS A 149 7.78 -0.66 -6.56
N PHE A 150 7.00 0.32 -6.15
CA PHE A 150 6.25 1.20 -7.05
C PHE A 150 6.53 2.66 -6.71
N LYS A 151 6.69 3.49 -7.73
CA LYS A 151 6.82 4.93 -7.59
C LYS A 151 6.19 5.63 -8.79
N TYR A 152 5.29 6.56 -8.53
CA TYR A 152 4.60 7.34 -9.54
C TYR A 152 4.99 8.81 -9.45
N TYR A 153 5.27 9.38 -10.62
CA TYR A 153 5.63 10.78 -10.84
C TYR A 153 4.61 11.37 -11.82
N ALA A 154 4.04 12.53 -11.49
CA ALA A 154 3.13 13.24 -12.37
C ALA A 154 3.28 14.74 -12.21
#